data_AF-A0A946ISH4-F1
#
_entry.id   AF-A0A946ISH4-F1
#
_cell.length_a   1.000
_cell.length_b   1.000
_cell.length_c   1.000
_cell.angle_alpha   90.00
_cell.angle_beta   90.00
_cell.angle_gamma   90.00
#
_symmetry.space_group_name_H-M   'P 1'
#
loop_
_entity.id
_entity.type
_entity.pdbx_description
1 polymer ?
#
loop_
_entity_poly.entity_id
_entity_poly.type
_entity_poly.pdbx_seq_one_letter_code
_entity_poly.pdbx_strand_id
1 'polypeptide(L)' 'MKKIILLIIIAITFSSCVVVKEYEKVNINDPDMKLTNYSVDRFKTNALVYREAASGGNGGKTGGGCGCN' A
#
# COMPACT_ATOMS: atom_id res chain seq x y z
N MET A 1 25.23 -14.88 -29.60
CA MET A 1 25.92 -13.72 -28.99
C MET A 1 24.96 -12.54 -28.71
N LYS A 2 24.43 -11.84 -29.73
CA LYS A 2 23.54 -10.66 -29.52
C LYS A 2 22.33 -10.88 -28.58
N LYS A 3 21.65 -12.04 -28.68
CA LYS A 3 20.48 -12.36 -27.82
C LYS A 3 20.86 -12.54 -26.34
N ILE A 4 22.05 -13.07 -26.07
CA ILE A 4 22.54 -13.29 -24.70
C ILE A 4 22.88 -11.95 -24.04
N ILE A 5 23.53 -11.04 -24.80
CA ILE A 5 23.83 -9.68 -24.33
C ILE A 5 22.54 -8.92 -23.98
N LEU A 6 21.50 -9.05 -24.80
CA LEU A 6 20.21 -8.40 -24.55
C LEU A 6 19.51 -8.92 -23.28
N LEU A 7 19.57 -10.23 -23.03
CA LEU A 7 19.05 -10.83 -21.79
C LEU A 7 19.81 -10.36 -20.54
N ILE A 8 21.13 -10.22 -20.62
CA ILE A 8 21.96 -9.72 -19.51
C ILE A 8 21.59 -8.26 -19.19
N ILE A 9 21.39 -7.42 -20.20
CA ILE A 9 20.98 -6.02 -20.00
C ILE A 9 19.63 -5.94 -19.27
N ILE A 10 18.65 -6.76 -19.66
CA ILE A 10 17.33 -6.81 -19.02
C ILE A 10 17.42 -7.33 -17.58
N ALA A 11 18.28 -8.31 -17.29
CA ALA A 11 18.42 -8.84 -15.94
C ALA A 11 18.96 -7.79 -14.95
N ILE A 12 19.86 -6.90 -15.39
CA ILE A 12 20.45 -5.87 -14.54
C ILE A 12 19.41 -4.82 -14.11
N THR A 13 18.41 -4.51 -14.95
CA THR A 13 17.40 -3.49 -14.62
C THR A 13 16.45 -3.88 -13.49
N PHE A 14 16.36 -5.17 -13.14
CA PHE A 14 15.52 -5.65 -12.03
C PHE A 14 16.24 -5.70 -10.67
N SER A 15 17.54 -5.36 -10.62
CA SER A 15 18.36 -5.50 -9.40
C SER A 15 18.18 -4.37 -8.37
N SER A 16 17.43 -3.31 -8.68
CA SER A 16 17.31 -2.12 -7.82
C SER A 16 16.28 -2.22 -6.69
N CYS A 17 15.51 -3.31 -6.59
CA CYS A 17 14.51 -3.47 -5.53
C CYS A 17 15.21 -3.80 -4.19
N VAL A 18 15.06 -2.92 -3.19
CA VAL A 18 15.66 -3.06 -1.86
C VAL A 18 14.57 -2.95 -0.80
N VAL A 19 14.65 -3.80 0.22
CA VAL A 19 13.79 -3.71 1.40
C VAL A 19 14.23 -2.54 2.26
N VAL A 20 13.36 -1.53 2.39
CA VAL A 20 13.60 -0.36 3.26
C VAL A 20 13.43 -0.77 4.72
N LYS A 21 14.32 -0.29 5.58
CA LYS A 21 14.23 -0.55 7.02
C LYS A 21 13.01 0.17 7.60
N GLU A 22 12.36 -0.45 8.58
CA GLU A 22 11.09 0.04 9.14
C GLU A 22 11.15 1.52 9.59
N TYR A 23 12.27 1.94 10.18
CA TYR A 23 12.45 3.31 10.67
C TYR A 23 12.70 4.33 9.55
N GLU A 24 13.17 3.92 8.38
CA GLU A 24 13.38 4.80 7.21
C GLU A 24 12.07 5.03 6.45
N LYS A 25 11.11 4.12 6.59
CA LYS A 25 9.77 4.27 6.00
C LYS A 25 9.07 5.55 6.47
N VAL A 26 9.34 6.05 7.67
CA VAL A 26 8.77 7.32 8.17
C VAL A 26 9.02 8.51 7.23
N ASN A 27 10.11 8.46 6.46
CA ASN A 27 10.52 9.54 5.56
C ASN A 27 9.98 9.36 4.13
N ILE A 28 9.40 8.20 3.82
CA ILE A 28 8.85 7.83 2.51
C ILE A 28 7.32 7.70 2.58
N ASN A 29 6.78 7.42 3.76
CA ASN A 29 5.36 7.27 4.01
C ASN A 29 4.62 8.58 3.77
N ASP A 30 3.80 8.60 2.73
CA ASP A 30 2.86 9.69 2.49
C ASP A 30 1.78 9.67 3.59
N PRO A 31 1.47 10.80 4.26
CA PRO A 31 0.37 10.87 5.22
C PRO A 31 -0.98 10.39 4.66
N ASP A 32 -1.21 10.53 3.35
CA ASP A 32 -2.44 10.08 2.68
C ASP A 32 -2.46 8.56 2.42
N MET A 33 -1.32 7.87 2.50
CA MET A 33 -1.26 6.40 2.41
C MET A 33 -1.67 5.71 3.71
N LYS A 34 -1.97 6.46 4.77
CA LYS A 34 -2.48 5.87 6.00
C LYS A 34 -3.81 5.18 5.68
N LEU A 35 -3.86 3.86 5.89
CA LEU A 35 -5.05 3.04 5.68
C LEU A 35 -6.14 3.30 6.73
N THR A 36 -6.38 4.54 7.14
CA THR A 36 -7.46 4.93 8.02
C THR A 36 -8.21 6.10 7.42
N ASN A 37 -9.54 6.05 7.50
CA ASN A 37 -10.34 7.20 7.14
C ASN A 37 -10.10 8.35 8.13
N TYR A 38 -10.24 9.57 7.63
CA TYR A 38 -10.29 10.76 8.47
C TYR A 38 -11.51 10.71 9.40
N SER A 39 -11.39 11.29 10.59
CA SER A 39 -12.47 11.28 11.59
C SER A 39 -13.75 11.97 11.10
N VAL A 40 -13.62 12.97 10.22
CA VAL A 40 -14.73 13.68 9.59
C VAL A 40 -15.57 12.79 8.66
N ASP A 41 -14.96 11.75 8.07
CA ASP A 41 -15.62 10.86 7.10
C ASP A 41 -16.45 9.74 7.75
N ARG A 42 -16.54 9.72 9.09
CA ARG A 42 -17.25 8.66 9.83
C ARG A 42 -18.68 8.46 9.34
N PHE A 43 -19.41 9.54 9.05
CA PHE A 43 -20.78 9.44 8.54
C PHE A 43 -20.86 8.81 7.16
N LYS A 44 -19.91 9.14 6.27
CA LYS A 44 -19.79 8.54 4.94
C LYS A 44 -19.49 7.05 5.05
N THR A 45 -18.52 6.68 5.90
CA THR A 45 -18.21 5.27 6.15
C THR A 45 -19.41 4.50 6.68
N ASN A 46 -20.15 5.05 7.66
CA ASN A 46 -21.35 4.40 8.18
C ASN A 46 -22.41 4.19 7.09
N ALA A 47 -22.66 5.21 6.25
CA ALA A 47 -23.62 5.10 5.16
C ALA A 47 -23.24 3.99 4.16
N LEU A 48 -21.94 3.90 3.82
CA LEU A 48 -21.42 2.84 2.95
C LEU A 48 -21.54 1.45 3.59
N VAL A 49 -21.21 1.32 4.88
CA VAL A 49 -21.35 0.06 5.63
C VAL A 49 -22.81 -0.40 5.67
N TYR A 50 -23.75 0.50 5.96
CA TYR A 50 -25.18 0.17 5.98
C TYR A 50 -25.72 -0.21 4.59
N ARG A 51 -25.24 0.44 3.53
CA ARG A 51 -25.71 0.20 2.16
C ARG A 51 -25.09 -1.05 1.53
N GLU A 52 -23.79 -1.25 1.72
CA GLU A 52 -22.98 -2.17 0.92
C GLU A 52 -22.46 -3.36 1.73
N ALA A 53 -22.74 -3.41 3.04
CA ALA A 53 -22.11 -4.36 3.96
C ALA A 53 -20.58 -4.35 3.85
N ALA A 54 -19.99 -3.18 3.53
CA ALA A 54 -18.56 -3.04 3.31
C ALA A 54 -17.79 -3.38 4.60
N SER A 55 -17.01 -4.46 4.56
CA SER A 55 -16.12 -4.88 5.64
C SER A 55 -14.67 -4.88 5.16
N GLY A 56 -13.81 -4.05 5.76
CA GLY A 56 -12.37 -4.01 5.46
C GLY A 56 -11.86 -2.69 4.86
N GLY A 57 -10.54 -2.57 4.68
CA GLY A 57 -9.87 -1.47 3.97
C GLY A 57 -9.67 -0.16 4.74
N ASN A 58 -10.29 -0.01 5.92
CA ASN A 58 -10.29 1.24 6.68
C ASN A 58 -9.29 1.26 7.85
N GLY A 59 -8.45 0.22 7.98
CA GLY A 59 -7.35 0.08 8.97
C GLY A 59 -7.73 0.23 10.44
N GLY A 60 -9.03 0.25 10.74
CA GLY A 60 -9.57 0.12 12.09
C GLY A 60 -9.68 -1.35 12.52
N LYS A 61 -9.88 -1.57 13.82
CA LYS A 61 -9.98 -2.92 14.43
C LYS A 61 -11.07 -3.81 13.81
N THR A 62 -12.13 -3.21 13.27
CA THR A 62 -13.28 -3.89 12.64
C THR A 62 -13.16 -3.99 11.12
N GLY A 63 -12.10 -3.46 10.50
CA GLY A 63 -11.92 -3.41 9.05
C GLY A 63 -10.46 -3.47 8.64
N GLY A 64 -9.65 -4.23 9.37
CA GLY A 64 -8.22 -4.40 9.09
C GLY A 64 -8.02 -5.10 7.75
N GLY A 65 -7.73 -4.32 6.71
CA GLY A 65 -7.07 -4.86 5.52
C GLY A 65 -5.64 -5.26 5.86
N CYS A 66 -5.02 -6.09 5.02
CA CYS A 66 -3.58 -6.32 5.06
C CYS A 66 -2.90 -4.96 4.86
N GLY A 67 -2.48 -4.34 5.96
CA GLY A 67 -1.92 -3.01 5.94
C GLY A 67 -0.60 -3.02 5.18
N CYS A 68 -0.59 -2.59 3.93
CA CYS A 68 0.63 -2.36 3.18
C CYS A 68 1.21 -1.00 3.62
N ASN A 69 1.84 -0.98 4.80
CA ASN A 69 2.83 0.02 5.21
C ASN A 69 4.13 -0.72 5.55
#